data_AF-A0A219B7A3-F1
#
_entry.id   AF-A0A219B7A3-F1
#
_cell.length_a   1.000
_cell.length_b   1.000
_cell.length_c   1.000
_cell.angle_alpha   90.00
_cell.angle_beta   90.00
_cell.angle_gamma   90.00
#
_symmetry.space_group_name_H-M   'P 1'
#
loop_
_entity.id
_entity.type
_entity.pdbx_description
1 polymer ?
#
loop_
_entity_poly.entity_id
_entity_poly.type
_entity_poly.pdbx_seq_one_letter_code
_entity_poly.pdbx_strand_id
1 'polypeptide(L)'
;MEDVEHSPFVGREYRPGGIAIAGHSHYLDPPEQDRSELTIEVLERITSGREDYFFFRAIMRAFDSSDPKLFWADKVFFNILPSSIGTSAQMSGHGTPAQWDRLGPRMFEILDRHQPSRLFVFSVKAWRAMPNGAQFEASPTPERTWYAQKGGETLAIGIRHPRGARTEHLRDNVKVALNYSVAR
;
A
#
# COMPACT_ATOMS: atom_id res chain seq x y z
N MET A 1 -3.16 25.14 -0.86
CA MET A 1 -2.05 24.39 -0.26
C MET A 1 -1.56 23.48 -1.38
N GLU A 2 -0.28 23.55 -1.75
CA GLU A 2 0.27 22.58 -2.68
C GLU A 2 0.18 21.18 -2.03
N ASP A 3 -0.30 20.20 -2.78
CA ASP A 3 -0.31 18.81 -2.34
C ASP A 3 1.15 18.35 -2.18
N VAL A 4 1.56 18.06 -0.93
CA VAL A 4 2.90 17.54 -0.66
C VAL A 4 2.90 16.04 -0.93
N GLU A 5 3.63 15.63 -1.96
CA GLU A 5 3.70 14.23 -2.33
C GLU A 5 4.61 13.44 -1.36
N HIS A 6 4.07 12.36 -0.79
CA HIS A 6 4.79 11.51 0.16
C HIS A 6 5.78 10.60 -0.54
N SER A 7 7.01 10.51 -0.05
CA SER A 7 7.95 9.49 -0.46
C SER A 7 7.48 8.09 -0.02
N PRO A 8 7.72 7.04 -0.81
CA PRO A 8 7.50 5.67 -0.35
C PRO A 8 8.50 5.31 0.75
N PHE A 9 8.09 4.48 1.69
CA PHE A 9 9.02 3.78 2.58
C PHE A 9 9.66 2.62 1.82
N VAL A 10 10.98 2.47 1.94
CA VAL A 10 11.75 1.37 1.34
C VAL A 10 12.53 0.68 2.45
N GLY A 11 12.21 -0.59 2.69
CA GLY A 11 12.93 -1.42 3.64
C GLY A 11 14.42 -1.52 3.29
N ARG A 12 15.28 -1.46 4.30
CA ARG A 12 16.75 -1.47 4.16
C ARG A 12 17.31 -2.72 3.44
N GLU A 13 16.59 -3.83 3.51
CA GLU A 13 16.91 -5.13 2.90
C GLU A 13 16.14 -5.36 1.60
N TYR A 14 15.31 -4.40 1.17
CA TYR A 14 14.57 -4.51 -0.09
C TYR A 14 15.51 -4.67 -1.29
N ARG A 15 15.08 -5.48 -2.25
CA ARG A 15 15.75 -5.71 -3.53
C ARG A 15 14.70 -5.72 -4.66
N PRO A 16 15.07 -5.32 -5.89
CA PRO A 16 14.24 -5.52 -7.07
C PRO A 16 13.71 -6.95 -7.16
N GLY A 17 12.46 -7.09 -7.61
CA GLY A 17 11.72 -8.36 -7.58
C GLY A 17 11.04 -8.65 -6.23
N GLY A 18 11.17 -7.76 -5.24
CA GLY A 18 10.50 -7.86 -3.94
C GLY A 18 9.00 -7.55 -3.98
N ILE A 19 8.43 -7.30 -2.79
CA ILE A 19 7.01 -7.00 -2.62
C ILE A 19 6.83 -5.52 -2.27
N ALA A 20 5.93 -4.85 -2.99
CA ALA A 20 5.39 -3.55 -2.62
C ALA A 20 3.98 -3.71 -2.00
N ILE A 21 3.65 -2.81 -1.08
CA ILE A 21 2.36 -2.75 -0.40
C ILE A 21 1.81 -1.33 -0.51
N ALA A 22 0.57 -1.22 -0.97
CA ALA A 22 -0.15 0.02 -1.16
C ALA A 22 -1.32 0.15 -0.18
N GLY A 23 -1.29 1.20 0.64
CA GLY A 23 -2.44 1.68 1.41
C GLY A 23 -3.27 2.71 0.63
N HIS A 24 -4.27 3.31 1.28
CA HIS A 24 -5.13 4.29 0.64
C HIS A 24 -4.57 5.72 0.71
N SER A 25 -4.38 6.25 1.92
CA SER A 25 -4.01 7.64 2.19
C SER A 25 -3.55 7.81 3.64
N HIS A 26 -2.90 8.93 3.92
CA HIS A 26 -2.72 9.43 5.28
C HIS A 26 -3.86 10.37 5.68
N TYR A 27 -3.99 10.58 6.98
CA TYR A 27 -4.78 11.64 7.60
C TYR A 27 -3.94 12.24 8.73
N LEU A 28 -4.07 13.54 8.95
CA LEU A 28 -3.21 14.31 9.86
C LEU A 28 -4.07 15.17 10.77
N ASP A 29 -3.89 15.03 12.07
CA ASP A 29 -4.56 15.89 13.05
C ASP A 29 -3.62 17.03 13.47
N PRO A 30 -4.11 18.26 13.69
CA PRO A 30 -3.26 19.32 14.22
C PRO A 30 -2.58 18.90 15.53
N PRO A 31 -1.28 19.19 15.73
CA PRO A 31 -0.42 20.09 14.95
C PRO A 31 0.43 19.40 13.87
N GLU A 32 0.09 18.19 13.44
CA GLU A 32 0.86 17.46 12.43
C GLU A 32 0.88 18.22 11.09
N GLN A 33 2.02 18.14 10.39
CA GLN A 33 2.23 18.82 9.11
C GLN A 33 2.35 17.79 7.99
N ASP A 34 1.77 18.12 6.84
CA ASP A 34 1.88 17.30 5.65
C ASP A 34 3.26 17.49 5.02
N ARG A 35 4.09 16.44 5.06
CA ARG A 35 5.49 16.47 4.62
C ARG A 35 5.82 15.24 3.79
N SER A 36 6.77 15.37 2.88
CA SER A 36 7.17 14.28 1.97
C SER A 36 7.62 13.03 2.73
N GLU A 37 8.20 13.17 3.91
CA GLU A 37 8.75 12.06 4.71
C GLU A 37 7.68 11.34 5.54
N LEU A 38 6.41 11.77 5.54
CA LEU A 38 5.38 11.28 6.45
C LEU A 38 5.24 9.75 6.45
N THR A 39 5.20 9.13 5.27
CA THR A 39 5.13 7.66 5.15
C THR A 39 6.35 6.99 5.77
N ILE A 40 7.54 7.54 5.57
CA ILE A 40 8.79 6.97 6.08
C ILE A 40 8.75 7.02 7.62
N GLU A 41 8.44 8.17 8.18
CA GLU A 41 8.41 8.38 9.63
C GLU A 41 7.37 7.51 10.34
N VAL A 42 6.18 7.35 9.76
CA VAL A 42 5.14 6.45 10.30
C VAL A 42 5.69 5.02 10.37
N LEU A 43 6.33 4.54 9.30
CA LEU A 43 6.92 3.19 9.29
C LEU A 43 8.12 3.07 10.23
N GLU A 44 8.93 4.11 10.41
CA GLU A 44 10.01 4.13 11.40
C GLU A 44 9.47 4.07 12.84
N ARG A 45 8.38 4.77 13.15
CA ARG A 45 7.73 4.68 14.47
C ARG A 45 7.13 3.29 14.70
N ILE A 46 6.51 2.66 13.70
CA ILE A 46 6.01 1.29 13.79
C ILE A 46 7.15 0.29 13.99
N THR A 47 8.21 0.36 13.17
CA THR A 47 9.33 -0.59 13.22
C THR A 47 10.22 -0.43 14.46
N SER A 48 10.22 0.74 15.09
CA SER A 48 10.84 0.99 16.39
C SER A 48 9.94 0.64 17.59
N GLY A 49 8.68 0.26 17.34
CA GLY A 49 7.71 -0.06 18.39
C GLY A 49 7.16 1.14 19.14
N ARG A 50 7.38 2.36 18.64
CA ARG A 50 6.83 3.59 19.24
C ARG A 50 5.33 3.74 18.96
N GLU A 51 4.84 3.17 17.87
CA GLU A 51 3.44 3.21 17.47
C GLU A 51 2.94 1.84 17.01
N ASP A 52 1.67 1.55 17.27
CA ASP A 52 0.99 0.31 16.86
C ASP A 52 -0.38 0.61 16.23
N TYR A 53 -0.34 0.99 14.97
CA TYR A 53 -1.54 1.22 14.17
C TYR A 53 -2.16 -0.09 13.71
N PHE A 54 -3.47 -0.25 13.95
CA PHE A 54 -4.24 -1.44 13.57
C PHE A 54 -4.02 -1.86 12.11
N PHE A 55 -4.01 -0.90 11.18
CA PHE A 55 -3.84 -1.16 9.75
C PHE A 55 -2.54 -1.93 9.45
N PHE A 56 -1.40 -1.42 9.93
CA PHE A 56 -0.09 -2.02 9.71
C PHE A 56 0.03 -3.36 10.43
N ARG A 57 -0.47 -3.45 11.67
CA ARG A 57 -0.51 -4.72 12.41
C ARG A 57 -1.33 -5.80 11.70
N ALA A 58 -2.46 -5.42 11.10
CA ALA A 58 -3.31 -6.36 10.37
C ALA A 58 -2.66 -6.82 9.06
N ILE A 59 -1.95 -5.93 8.34
CA ILE A 59 -1.15 -6.30 7.16
C ILE A 59 -0.10 -7.33 7.55
N MET A 60 0.72 -7.06 8.57
CA MET A 60 1.77 -8.00 9.01
C MET A 60 1.20 -9.39 9.31
N ARG A 61 0.09 -9.45 10.03
CA ARG A 61 -0.59 -10.71 10.37
C ARG A 61 -1.16 -11.44 9.15
N ALA A 62 -1.55 -10.71 8.11
CA ALA A 62 -2.01 -11.32 6.85
C ALA A 62 -0.85 -12.03 6.12
N PHE A 63 0.38 -11.57 6.30
CA PHE A 63 1.61 -12.22 5.81
C PHE A 63 2.23 -13.19 6.83
N ASP A 64 1.49 -13.61 7.86
CA ASP A 64 1.97 -14.48 8.93
C ASP A 64 3.22 -13.95 9.67
N SER A 65 3.38 -12.63 9.75
CA SER A 65 4.40 -11.98 10.56
C SER A 65 3.82 -11.30 11.80
N SER A 66 4.60 -11.30 12.88
CA SER A 66 4.35 -10.55 14.12
C SER A 66 5.45 -9.55 14.47
N ASP A 67 6.57 -9.57 13.76
CA ASP A 67 7.69 -8.66 13.99
C ASP A 67 7.67 -7.53 12.94
N PRO A 68 7.36 -6.28 13.32
CA PRO A 68 7.29 -5.17 12.39
C PRO A 68 8.65 -4.87 11.75
N LYS A 69 9.74 -4.95 12.52
CA LYS A 69 11.08 -4.62 12.03
C LYS A 69 11.52 -5.61 10.96
N LEU A 70 11.30 -6.91 11.19
CA LEU A 70 11.62 -7.93 10.20
C LEU A 70 10.67 -7.87 9.01
N PHE A 71 9.36 -7.67 9.24
CA PHE A 71 8.38 -7.65 8.15
C PHE A 71 8.60 -6.51 7.15
N TRP A 72 8.90 -5.31 7.65
CA TRP A 72 9.08 -4.13 6.79
C TRP A 72 10.51 -4.02 6.22
N ALA A 73 11.47 -4.82 6.68
CA ALA A 73 12.87 -4.72 6.25
C ALA A 73 13.06 -4.94 4.75
N ASP A 74 12.23 -5.75 4.10
CA ASP A 74 12.37 -6.16 2.70
C ASP A 74 11.15 -5.77 1.84
N LYS A 75 10.39 -4.74 2.26
CA LYS A 75 9.16 -4.29 1.58
C LYS A 75 9.25 -2.83 1.17
N VAL A 76 8.54 -2.49 0.10
CA VAL A 76 8.19 -1.09 -0.20
C VAL A 76 6.78 -0.82 0.29
N PHE A 77 6.56 0.31 0.96
CA PHE A 77 5.23 0.75 1.35
C PHE A 77 4.94 2.16 0.85
N PHE A 78 3.74 2.38 0.31
CA PHE A 78 3.25 3.70 -0.04
C PHE A 78 1.73 3.78 0.10
N ASN A 79 1.20 4.99 0.23
CA ASN A 79 -0.22 5.23 0.00
C ASN A 79 -0.45 5.64 -1.46
N ILE A 80 -1.57 5.17 -2.00
CA ILE A 80 -1.97 5.43 -3.38
C ILE A 80 -2.29 6.91 -3.61
N LEU A 81 -2.97 7.55 -2.67
CA LEU A 81 -3.12 9.01 -2.71
C LEU A 81 -1.81 9.68 -2.29
N PRO A 82 -1.35 10.70 -3.05
CA PRO A 82 -0.01 11.27 -2.91
C PRO A 82 0.17 12.11 -1.64
N SER A 83 -0.89 12.73 -1.14
CA SER A 83 -0.89 13.66 -0.01
C SER A 83 -1.96 13.27 1.03
N SER A 84 -1.96 13.95 2.19
CA SER A 84 -2.98 13.72 3.22
C SER A 84 -4.38 14.11 2.72
N ILE A 85 -5.40 13.34 3.09
CA ILE A 85 -6.80 13.62 2.68
C ILE A 85 -7.59 14.46 3.71
N GLY A 86 -6.90 15.01 4.71
CA GLY A 86 -7.50 15.80 5.77
C GLY A 86 -7.20 15.22 7.15
N THR A 87 -8.11 15.46 8.10
CA THR A 87 -7.96 15.05 9.50
C THR A 87 -8.45 13.62 9.74
N SER A 88 -8.20 13.06 10.94
CA SER A 88 -8.74 11.75 11.30
C SER A 88 -10.27 11.73 11.28
N ALA A 89 -10.94 12.84 11.60
CA ALA A 89 -12.39 12.97 11.44
C ALA A 89 -12.87 12.81 9.98
N GLN A 90 -11.97 13.06 9.03
CA GLN A 90 -12.18 12.93 7.58
C GLN A 90 -11.53 11.65 7.02
N MET A 91 -11.14 10.69 7.86
CA MET A 91 -10.45 9.46 7.44
C MET A 91 -11.27 8.57 6.48
N SER A 92 -12.60 8.76 6.42
CA SER A 92 -13.50 8.11 5.46
C SER A 92 -13.62 8.89 4.14
N GLY A 93 -12.94 10.01 4.03
CA GLY A 93 -12.98 10.95 2.92
C GLY A 93 -12.50 10.35 1.61
N HIS A 94 -12.86 11.03 0.53
CA HIS A 94 -12.68 10.46 -0.81
C HIS A 94 -11.35 10.77 -1.48
N GLY A 95 -10.54 11.70 -0.97
CA GLY A 95 -9.46 12.33 -1.72
C GLY A 95 -10.03 13.31 -2.76
N THR A 96 -9.26 14.33 -3.12
CA THR A 96 -9.65 15.31 -4.16
C THR A 96 -9.45 14.73 -5.56
N PRO A 97 -10.13 15.24 -6.60
CA PRO A 97 -9.87 14.82 -7.98
C PRO A 97 -8.39 14.93 -8.37
N ALA A 98 -7.71 16.01 -7.96
CA ALA A 98 -6.29 16.21 -8.22
C ALA A 98 -5.41 15.11 -7.59
N GLN A 99 -5.73 14.65 -6.38
CA GLN A 99 -5.04 13.53 -5.74
C GLN A 99 -5.24 12.22 -6.53
N TRP A 100 -6.44 12.00 -7.09
CA TRP A 100 -6.72 10.82 -7.91
C TRP A 100 -6.04 10.86 -9.28
N ASP A 101 -5.99 12.02 -9.92
CA ASP A 101 -5.32 12.20 -11.21
C ASP A 101 -3.81 11.89 -11.12
N ARG A 102 -3.22 12.04 -9.92
CA ARG A 102 -1.82 11.72 -9.65
C ARG A 102 -1.54 10.24 -9.37
N LEU A 103 -2.57 9.42 -9.11
CA LEU A 103 -2.41 8.01 -8.76
C LEU A 103 -1.60 7.24 -9.80
N GLY A 104 -2.01 7.31 -11.07
CA GLY A 104 -1.41 6.54 -12.15
C GLY A 104 0.07 6.86 -12.33
N PRO A 105 0.43 8.13 -12.60
CA PRO A 105 1.82 8.56 -12.74
C PRO A 105 2.69 8.17 -11.55
N ARG A 106 2.22 8.43 -10.32
CA ARG A 106 2.95 8.11 -9.08
C ARG A 106 3.18 6.60 -8.92
N MET A 107 2.15 5.81 -9.14
CA MET A 107 2.23 4.35 -9.05
C MET A 107 3.30 3.83 -10.02
N PHE A 108 3.24 4.22 -11.30
CA PHE A 108 4.21 3.77 -12.29
C PHE A 108 5.63 4.27 -11.98
N GLU A 109 5.81 5.48 -11.44
CA GLU A 109 7.13 5.94 -10.98
C GLU A 109 7.71 5.04 -9.87
N ILE A 110 6.88 4.65 -8.90
CA ILE A 110 7.30 3.74 -7.81
C ILE A 110 7.62 2.35 -8.37
N LEU A 111 6.80 1.82 -9.27
CA LEU A 111 7.04 0.54 -9.92
C LEU A 111 8.34 0.57 -10.73
N ASP A 112 8.54 1.57 -11.59
CA ASP A 112 9.75 1.71 -12.40
C ASP A 112 11.02 1.87 -11.55
N ARG A 113 10.94 2.59 -10.43
CA ARG A 113 12.08 2.85 -9.55
C ARG A 113 12.46 1.64 -8.70
N HIS A 114 11.47 0.95 -8.13
CA HIS A 114 11.72 -0.10 -7.14
C HIS A 114 11.56 -1.51 -7.71
N GLN A 115 10.96 -1.64 -8.89
CA GLN A 115 10.82 -2.88 -9.65
C GLN A 115 10.26 -4.05 -8.83
N PRO A 116 9.17 -3.91 -8.06
CA PRO A 116 8.61 -5.04 -7.31
C PRO A 116 8.05 -6.09 -8.28
N SER A 117 8.15 -7.38 -7.92
CA SER A 117 7.46 -8.44 -8.67
C SER A 117 5.98 -8.51 -8.32
N ARG A 118 5.60 -8.03 -7.13
CA ARG A 118 4.23 -8.03 -6.62
C ARG A 118 3.87 -6.72 -5.95
N LEU A 119 2.65 -6.25 -6.19
CA LEU A 119 2.05 -5.11 -5.50
C LEU A 119 0.76 -5.56 -4.81
N PHE A 120 0.70 -5.48 -3.48
CA PHE A 120 -0.52 -5.74 -2.72
C PHE A 120 -1.24 -4.44 -2.38
N VAL A 121 -2.48 -4.27 -2.82
CA VAL A 121 -3.25 -3.04 -2.65
C VAL A 121 -4.34 -3.28 -1.62
N PHE A 122 -4.14 -2.82 -0.39
CA PHE A 122 -5.06 -3.00 0.74
C PHE A 122 -6.18 -1.96 0.76
N SER A 123 -6.84 -1.74 -0.38
CA SER A 123 -7.99 -0.84 -0.47
C SER A 123 -8.81 -1.12 -1.73
N VAL A 124 -10.08 -1.48 -1.54
CA VAL A 124 -11.04 -1.69 -2.66
C VAL A 124 -11.17 -0.42 -3.50
N LYS A 125 -11.19 0.73 -2.83
CA LYS A 125 -11.34 2.03 -3.49
C LYS A 125 -10.10 2.41 -4.28
N ALA A 126 -8.91 2.20 -3.71
CA ALA A 126 -7.67 2.42 -4.45
C ALA A 126 -7.58 1.48 -5.65
N TRP A 127 -7.88 0.19 -5.45
CA TRP A 127 -7.86 -0.81 -6.51
C TRP A 127 -8.75 -0.43 -7.71
N ARG A 128 -10.01 -0.03 -7.46
CA ARG A 128 -10.95 0.38 -8.51
C ARG A 128 -10.51 1.61 -9.29
N ALA A 129 -9.67 2.44 -8.70
CA ALA A 129 -9.15 3.65 -9.34
C ALA A 129 -7.80 3.43 -10.03
N MET A 130 -7.17 2.26 -9.87
CA MET A 130 -5.96 1.95 -10.61
C MET A 130 -6.27 1.73 -12.10
N PRO A 131 -5.33 2.04 -13.01
CA PRO A 131 -5.46 1.71 -14.42
C PRO A 131 -5.72 0.21 -14.58
N ASN A 132 -6.76 -0.21 -15.32
CA ASN A 132 -7.14 -1.64 -15.42
C ASN A 132 -7.55 -2.32 -14.10
N GLY A 133 -7.87 -1.54 -13.06
CA GLY A 133 -8.50 -2.07 -11.85
C GLY A 133 -9.89 -2.60 -12.16
N ALA A 134 -10.08 -3.91 -12.08
CA ALA A 134 -11.39 -4.53 -12.27
C ALA A 134 -12.37 -4.18 -11.13
N GLN A 135 -13.66 -4.38 -11.36
CA GLN A 135 -14.69 -4.27 -10.31
C GLN A 135 -14.45 -5.34 -9.24
N PHE A 136 -13.64 -4.99 -8.24
CA PHE A 136 -13.45 -5.81 -7.05
C PHE A 136 -14.70 -5.71 -6.18
N GLU A 137 -15.54 -6.74 -6.24
CA GLU A 137 -16.37 -7.12 -5.12
C GLU A 137 -15.51 -7.95 -4.18
N ALA A 138 -15.78 -7.91 -2.87
CA ALA A 138 -14.96 -8.61 -1.88
C ALA A 138 -15.16 -10.13 -1.94
N SER A 139 -14.73 -10.70 -3.06
CA SER A 139 -14.67 -12.12 -3.37
C SER A 139 -13.63 -12.79 -2.48
N PRO A 140 -13.82 -14.08 -2.14
CA PRO A 140 -12.79 -14.89 -1.49
C PRO A 140 -11.54 -15.10 -2.37
N THR A 141 -11.60 -14.75 -3.66
CA THR A 141 -10.41 -14.76 -4.54
C THR A 141 -9.91 -13.34 -4.76
N PRO A 142 -8.63 -13.04 -4.46
CA PRO A 142 -8.03 -11.75 -4.77
C PRO A 142 -8.10 -11.44 -6.27
N GLU A 143 -8.56 -10.24 -6.61
CA GLU A 143 -8.46 -9.72 -7.98
C GLU A 143 -7.00 -9.40 -8.30
N ARG A 144 -6.61 -9.54 -9.56
CA ARG A 144 -5.24 -9.32 -9.99
C ARG A 144 -5.14 -8.75 -11.39
N THR A 145 -4.09 -7.97 -11.62
CA THR A 145 -3.75 -7.44 -12.94
C THR A 145 -2.25 -7.29 -13.07
N TRP A 146 -1.77 -7.22 -14.31
CA TRP A 146 -0.35 -7.05 -14.62
C TRP A 146 -0.08 -5.60 -15.03
N TYR A 147 0.99 -5.05 -14.48
CA TYR A 147 1.53 -3.77 -14.91
C TYR A 147 2.92 -3.97 -15.50
N ALA A 148 3.11 -3.48 -16.73
CA ALA A 148 4.45 -3.32 -17.27
C ALA A 148 5.18 -2.23 -16.48
N GLN A 149 6.44 -2.48 -16.17
CA GLN A 149 7.35 -1.53 -15.53
C GLN A 149 8.72 -1.61 -16.19
N LYS A 150 9.58 -0.65 -15.92
CA LYS A 150 10.98 -0.69 -16.33
C LYS A 150 11.62 -1.96 -15.79
N GLY A 151 12.06 -2.85 -16.68
CA GLY A 151 12.78 -4.08 -16.32
C GLY A 151 11.90 -5.28 -15.96
N GLY A 152 10.59 -5.25 -16.22
CA GLY A 152 9.74 -6.45 -16.12
C GLY A 152 8.26 -6.12 -15.95
N GLU A 153 7.57 -7.01 -15.24
CA GLU A 153 6.14 -6.84 -14.91
C GLU A 153 5.93 -6.95 -13.39
N THR A 154 4.96 -6.21 -12.88
CA THR A 154 4.46 -6.34 -11.50
C THR A 154 3.08 -6.98 -11.53
N LEU A 155 2.93 -8.07 -10.77
CA LEU A 155 1.61 -8.62 -10.46
C LEU A 155 0.96 -7.80 -9.34
N ALA A 156 -0.01 -6.96 -9.68
CA ALA A 156 -0.80 -6.24 -8.70
C ALA A 156 -2.00 -7.07 -8.25
N ILE A 157 -2.26 -7.05 -6.95
CA ILE A 157 -3.29 -7.85 -6.29
C ILE A 157 -4.14 -6.94 -5.40
N GLY A 158 -5.45 -6.92 -5.65
CA GLY A 158 -6.43 -6.21 -4.84
C GLY A 158 -6.81 -7.00 -3.60
N ILE A 159 -6.57 -6.41 -2.43
CA ILE A 159 -6.96 -6.97 -1.12
C ILE A 159 -7.91 -6.01 -0.42
N ARG A 160 -8.94 -6.55 0.24
CA ARG A 160 -9.84 -5.72 1.05
C ARG A 160 -9.04 -4.99 2.14
N HIS A 161 -9.41 -3.74 2.38
CA HIS A 161 -8.83 -2.95 3.47
C HIS A 161 -9.02 -3.67 4.83
N PRO A 162 -8.03 -3.67 5.74
CA PRO A 162 -8.15 -4.39 7.00
C PRO A 162 -9.32 -3.95 7.88
N ARG A 163 -9.66 -2.66 7.84
CA ARG A 163 -10.86 -2.12 8.51
C ARG A 163 -12.12 -2.72 7.89
N GLY A 164 -12.80 -3.59 8.63
CA GLY A 164 -14.01 -4.30 8.19
C GLY A 164 -13.78 -5.69 7.60
N ALA A 165 -12.54 -6.20 7.63
CA ALA A 165 -12.22 -7.58 7.25
C ALA A 165 -11.88 -8.43 8.48
N ARG A 166 -12.20 -9.73 8.43
CA ARG A 166 -11.67 -10.70 9.40
C ARG A 166 -10.21 -11.00 9.06
N THR A 167 -9.34 -10.99 10.06
CA THR A 167 -7.89 -11.23 9.88
C THR A 167 -7.61 -12.54 9.16
N GLU A 168 -8.38 -13.59 9.43
CA GLU A 168 -8.26 -14.91 8.78
C GLU A 168 -8.47 -14.81 7.27
N HIS A 169 -9.52 -14.11 6.83
CA HIS A 169 -9.78 -13.93 5.39
C HIS A 169 -8.68 -13.11 4.70
N LEU A 170 -8.11 -12.11 5.38
CA LEU A 170 -6.97 -11.36 4.83
C LEU A 170 -5.76 -12.26 4.64
N ARG A 171 -5.48 -13.10 5.64
CA ARG A 171 -4.39 -14.07 5.59
C ARG A 171 -4.58 -15.08 4.46
N ASP A 172 -5.77 -15.65 4.31
CA ASP A 172 -6.07 -16.61 3.26
C ASP A 172 -5.91 -15.97 1.86
N ASN A 173 -6.40 -14.74 1.70
CA ASN A 173 -6.23 -13.97 0.47
C ASN A 173 -4.75 -13.71 0.15
N VAL A 174 -3.95 -13.30 1.14
CA VAL A 174 -2.51 -13.09 0.94
C VAL A 174 -1.81 -14.41 0.60
N LYS A 175 -2.14 -15.52 1.28
CA LYS A 175 -1.58 -16.84 0.98
C LYS A 175 -1.87 -17.29 -0.45
N VAL A 176 -3.13 -17.17 -0.89
CA VAL A 176 -3.53 -17.48 -2.27
C VAL A 176 -2.75 -16.61 -3.25
N ALA A 177 -2.66 -15.31 -2.97
CA ALA A 177 -1.96 -14.37 -3.84
C ALA A 177 -0.44 -14.63 -3.93
N LEU A 178 0.21 -15.03 -2.84
CA LEU A 178 1.62 -15.40 -2.81
C LEU A 178 1.91 -16.63 -3.70
N ASN A 179 0.94 -17.51 -3.89
CA ASN A 179 1.07 -18.69 -4.77
C ASN A 179 0.85 -18.40 -6.26
N TYR A 180 0.39 -17.19 -6.63
CA TYR A 180 0.29 -16.83 -8.04
C TYR A 180 1.67 -16.80 -8.69
N SER A 181 1.81 -17.38 -9.87
CA SER A 181 3.06 -17.32 -10.62
C SER A 181 3.40 -15.87 -10.96
N VAL A 182 4.66 -15.49 -10.71
CA VAL A 182 5.21 -14.24 -11.25
C VAL A 182 5.84 -14.54 -12.61
N ALA A 183 5.57 -13.74 -13.63
CA ALA A 183 6.25 -13.83 -14.91
C ALA A 183 7.75 -13.57 -14.66
N ARG A 184 8.60 -14.34 -15.34
CA ARG A 184 10.06 -14.17 -15.27
C ARG A 184 10.50 -13.07 -16.21
#